data_AF-A0A356UCW9-F1
#
_entry.id   AF-A0A356UCW9-F1
#
_cell.length_a   1.000
_cell.length_b   1.000
_cell.length_c   1.000
_cell.angle_alpha   90.00
_cell.angle_beta   90.00
_cell.angle_gamma   90.00
#
_symmetry.space_group_name_H-M   'P 1'
#
loop_
_entity.id
_entity.type
_entity.pdbx_description
1 polymer ?
#
loop_
_entity_poly.entity_id
_entity_poly.type
_entity_poly.pdbx_seq_one_letter_code
_entity_poly.pdbx_strand_id
1 'polypeptide(L)' 'TADGDPNVSKSARNIPGVKPLRVDFINVYDLLKYDTLLITRDAVTRVEEVYA' A
#
# COMPACT_ATOMS: atom_id res chain seq x y z
N THR A 1 7.80 -3.20 -1.94
CA THR A 1 8.63 -2.63 -3.03
C THR A 1 7.80 -1.63 -3.79
N ALA A 2 8.32 -0.43 -4.04
CA ALA A 2 7.59 0.69 -4.62
C ALA A 2 6.94 0.39 -5.99
N ASP A 3 7.53 -0.53 -6.77
CA ASP A 3 7.06 -0.85 -8.13
C ASP A 3 6.02 -1.98 -8.22
N GLY A 4 5.50 -2.45 -7.08
CA GLY A 4 4.48 -3.49 -7.03
C GLY A 4 5.06 -4.86 -7.36
N ASP A 5 5.50 -5.58 -6.35
CA ASP A 5 6.01 -6.94 -6.51
C ASP A 5 4.84 -7.91 -6.85
N PRO A 6 4.92 -8.65 -7.98
CA PRO A 6 3.86 -9.56 -8.40
C PRO A 6 3.65 -10.72 -7.43
N ASN A 7 4.67 -11.14 -6.68
CA ASN A 7 4.53 -12.19 -5.66
C ASN A 7 3.80 -11.67 -4.44
N VAL A 8 4.10 -10.44 -4.01
CA VAL A 8 3.43 -9.79 -2.88
C VAL A 8 1.96 -9.54 -3.20
N SER A 9 1.64 -9.04 -4.40
CA SER A 9 0.24 -8.82 -4.80
C SER A 9 -0.56 -10.13 -4.89
N LYS A 10 0.01 -11.20 -5.45
CA LYS A 10 -0.62 -12.53 -5.51
C LYS A 10 -0.83 -13.13 -4.11
N SER A 11 0.14 -12.98 -3.22
CA SER A 11 0.08 -13.53 -1.86
C SER A 11 -0.87 -12.74 -0.96
N ALA A 12 -0.83 -11.40 -1.03
CA ALA A 12 -1.71 -10.53 -0.25
C ALA A 12 -3.19 -10.73 -0.57
N ARG A 13 -3.53 -11.05 -1.84
CA ARG A 13 -4.91 -11.38 -2.24
C ARG A 13 -5.43 -12.68 -1.59
N ASN A 14 -4.54 -13.55 -1.10
CA ASN A 14 -4.93 -14.78 -0.43
C ASN A 14 -5.31 -14.56 1.06
N ILE A 15 -5.08 -13.37 1.61
CA ILE A 15 -5.33 -13.06 3.02
C ILE A 15 -6.64 -12.25 3.15
N PRO A 16 -7.64 -12.76 3.88
CA PRO A 16 -8.88 -12.02 4.14
C PRO A 16 -8.60 -10.70 4.87
N GLY A 17 -9.20 -9.61 4.41
CA GLY A 17 -9.04 -8.29 5.04
C GLY A 17 -7.81 -7.50 4.60
N VAL A 18 -6.95 -8.06 3.74
CA VAL A 18 -5.79 -7.34 3.18
C VAL A 18 -6.10 -6.85 1.77
N LYS A 19 -5.86 -5.56 1.52
CA LYS A 19 -5.94 -4.95 0.19
C LYS A 19 -4.54 -4.51 -0.24
N PRO A 20 -3.86 -5.24 -1.14
CA PRO A 20 -2.60 -4.76 -1.71
C PRO A 20 -2.89 -3.54 -2.59
N LEU A 21 -2.22 -2.43 -2.28
CA LEU A 21 -2.34 -1.18 -3.02
C LEU A 21 -0.95 -0.71 -3.42
N ARG A 22 -0.83 -0.09 -4.60
CA ARG A 22 0.38 0.66 -4.95
C ARG A 22 0.29 2.06 -4.35
N VAL A 23 1.45 2.67 -4.10
CA VAL A 23 1.56 4.03 -3.55
C VAL A 23 0.79 5.04 -4.41
N ASP A 24 0.84 4.89 -5.72
CA ASP A 24 0.18 5.78 -6.69
C ASP A 24 -1.35 5.81 -6.56
N PHE A 25 -1.97 4.79 -5.95
CA PHE A 25 -3.42 4.67 -5.82
C PHE A 25 -3.93 4.87 -4.39
N ILE A 26 -3.10 5.38 -3.49
CA ILE A 26 -3.49 5.59 -2.09
C ILE A 26 -4.66 6.58 -1.98
N ASN A 27 -5.70 6.20 -1.24
CA ASN A 27 -6.90 7.01 -1.04
C ASN A 27 -7.22 7.14 0.44
N VAL A 28 -7.74 8.31 0.85
CA VAL A 28 -8.16 8.59 2.23
C VAL A 28 -9.23 7.59 2.72
N TYR A 29 -10.13 7.17 1.82
CA TYR A 29 -11.16 6.19 2.16
C TYR A 29 -10.58 4.83 2.56
N ASP A 30 -9.54 4.36 1.86
CA ASP A 30 -8.88 3.10 2.21
C ASP A 30 -8.13 3.24 3.54
N LEU A 31 -7.50 4.39 3.81
CA LEU A 31 -6.82 4.65 5.09
C LEU A 31 -7.77 4.63 6.29
N LEU A 32 -9.01 5.09 6.12
CA LEU A 32 -10.02 5.06 7.19
C LEU A 32 -10.72 3.71 7.33
N LYS A 33 -10.72 2.90 6.27
CA LYS A 33 -11.42 1.61 6.22
C LYS A 33 -10.64 0.47 6.88
N TYR A 34 -9.31 0.55 6.89
CA TYR A 34 -8.43 -0.49 7.42
C TYR A 34 -7.77 -0.04 8.72
N ASP A 35 -7.80 -0.89 9.74
CA ASP A 35 -7.26 -0.57 11.07
C ASP A 35 -5.72 -0.58 11.11
N THR A 36 -5.07 -1.28 10.17
CA THR A 36 -3.62 -1.45 10.15
C THR A 36 -3.06 -1.13 8.77
N LEU A 37 -2.12 -0.17 8.74
CA LEU A 37 -1.39 0.20 7.54
C LEU A 37 0.01 -0.43 7.55
N LEU A 38 0.29 -1.30 6.57
CA LEU A 38 1.61 -1.90 6.37
C LEU A 38 2.26 -1.28 5.13
N ILE A 39 3.28 -0.45 5.34
CA ILE A 39 3.98 0.29 4.27
C ILE A 39 5.49 0.06 4.36
N THR A 40 6.16 -0.08 3.21
CA THR A 40 7.63 -0.19 3.15
C THR A 40 8.29 1.18 3.25
N ARG A 41 9.51 1.27 3.80
CA ARG A 41 10.23 2.55 3.96
C ARG A 41 10.35 3.34 2.65
N ASP A 42 10.69 2.68 1.55
CA ASP A 42 10.78 3.32 0.22
C ASP A 42 9.44 3.90 -0.27
N ALA A 43 8.33 3.28 0.15
CA ALA A 43 7.00 3.75 -0.18
C ALA A 43 6.61 4.98 0.65
N VAL A 44 7.11 5.11 1.88
CA VAL A 44 6.90 6.31 2.71
C VAL A 44 7.57 7.53 2.06
N THR A 45 8.83 7.41 1.65
CA THR A 45 9.56 8.50 0.98
C THR A 45 8.83 8.98 -0.27
N ARG A 46 8.29 8.06 -1.07
CA ARG A 46 7.56 8.40 -2.30
C ARG A 46 6.19 9.06 -2.02
N VAL A 47 5.55 8.75 -0.89
CA VAL A 47 4.34 9.48 -0.44
C VAL A 47 4.73 10.89 0.01
N GLU A 48 5.81 11.05 0.77
CA GLU A 48 6.30 12.36 1.21
C GLU A 48 6.66 13.26 0.03
N GLU A 49 7.27 12.73 -1.04
CA GLU A 49 7.59 13.49 -2.25
C GLU A 49 6.36 14.00 -3.04
N VAL A 50 5.24 13.28 -2.99
CA VAL A 50 4.02 13.62 -3.75
C VAL A 50 3.13 14.61 -3.00
N TYR A 51 3.21 14.63 -1.66
CA TYR A 51 2.35 15.45 -0.80
C TYR A 51 3.08 16.59 -0.06
N ALA A 52 4.41 16.70 -0.17
CA ALA A 52 5.19 17.88 0.22
C ALA A 52 5.10 18.99 -0.83
#